data_AF-A0A353S9J6-F1
#
_entry.id   AF-A0A353S9J6-F1
#
_cell.length_a   1.000
_cell.length_b   1.000
_cell.length_c   1.000
_cell.angle_alpha   90.00
_cell.angle_beta   90.00
_cell.angle_gamma   90.00
#
_symmetry.space_group_name_H-M   'P 1'
#
loop_
_entity.id
_entity.type
_entity.pdbx_description
1 polymer ?
#
loop_
_entity_poly.entity_id
_entity_poly.type
_entity_poly.pdbx_seq_one_letter_code
_entity_poly.pdbx_strand_id
1 'polypeptide(L)' 'MAIDKWEIVIGCEIHTQLLTKTKAFCACENRYGGMPNTRVCPVCLGLPGAMPRISKGYVELGAVA' A
#
# COMPACT_ATOMS: atom_id res chain seq x y z
N MET A 1 -5.23 -26.37 -35.52
CA MET A 1 -4.47 -25.18 -35.08
C MET A 1 -3.50 -25.65 -34.02
N ALA A 2 -2.20 -25.44 -34.24
CA ALA A 2 -1.14 -25.97 -33.39
C ALA A 2 -1.06 -25.18 -32.08
N ILE A 3 -1.80 -25.63 -31.05
CA ILE A 3 -1.57 -25.23 -29.65
C ILE A 3 -0.69 -26.31 -28.95
N ASP A 4 -0.64 -27.53 -29.48
CA ASP A 4 -0.04 -28.71 -28.82
C ASP A 4 1.51 -28.73 -28.75
N LYS A 5 2.20 -27.66 -29.17
CA LYS A 5 3.68 -27.58 -29.16
C LYS A 5 4.28 -26.60 -28.15
N TRP A 6 3.46 -25.78 -27.49
CA TRP A 6 3.95 -24.71 -26.61
C TRP A 6 3.14 -24.61 -25.32
N GLU A 7 3.80 -24.25 -24.23
CA GLU A 7 3.18 -23.99 -22.93
C GLU A 7 2.98 -22.48 -22.73
N ILE A 8 1.79 -22.09 -22.27
CA ILE A 8 1.49 -20.70 -21.91
C ILE A 8 1.80 -20.51 -20.42
N VAL A 9 2.75 -19.62 -20.12
CA VAL A 9 3.12 -19.22 -18.76
C VAL A 9 2.73 -17.77 -18.54
N ILE A 10 1.85 -17.51 -17.56
CA ILE A 10 1.35 -16.16 -17.22
C ILE A 10 1.71 -15.85 -15.77
N GLY A 11 2.29 -14.68 -15.55
CA GLY A 11 2.52 -14.11 -14.21
C GLY A 11 1.62 -12.89 -13.98
N CYS A 12 1.09 -12.78 -12.76
CA CYS A 12 0.30 -11.63 -12.33
C CYS A 12 0.92 -11.03 -11.06
N GLU A 13 1.06 -9.71 -11.04
CA GLU A 13 1.42 -8.94 -9.85
C GLU A 13 0.20 -8.11 -9.42
N ILE A 14 -0.31 -8.36 -8.22
CA ILE A 14 -1.54 -7.74 -7.72
C ILE A 14 -1.21 -6.89 -6.51
N HIS A 15 -1.60 -5.62 -6.55
CA HIS A 15 -1.48 -4.70 -5.41
C HIS A 15 -2.87 -4.54 -4.79
N THR A 16 -2.96 -4.73 -3.47
CA THR A 16 -4.21 -4.55 -2.71
C THR A 16 -4.04 -3.44 -1.68
N GLN A 17 -5.01 -2.53 -1.61
CA GLN A 17 -5.00 -1.48 -0.60
C GLN A 17 -5.63 -1.98 0.69
N LEU A 18 -4.81 -2.13 1.74
CA LEU A 18 -5.30 -2.51 3.06
C LEU A 18 -6.24 -1.44 3.64
N LEU A 19 -7.36 -1.87 4.21
CA LEU A 19 -8.40 -1.00 4.79
C LEU A 19 -8.04 -0.53 6.21
N THR A 20 -6.82 -0.03 6.40
CA THR A 20 -6.36 0.57 7.65
C THR A 20 -6.92 1.99 7.83
N LYS A 21 -7.07 2.45 9.08
CA LYS A 21 -7.45 3.84 9.37
C LYS A 21 -6.32 4.85 9.09
N THR A 22 -5.06 4.42 9.28
CA THR A 22 -3.87 5.24 9.08
C THR A 22 -3.01 4.70 7.92
N LYS A 23 -2.11 5.53 7.39
CA LYS A 23 -1.06 5.09 6.46
C LYS A 23 -0.12 4.06 7.12
N ALA A 24 0.67 3.37 6.30
CA ALA A 24 1.56 2.29 6.75
C ALA A 24 2.64 2.75 7.73
N PHE A 25 3.20 3.95 7.52
CA PHE A 25 4.39 4.44 8.24
C PHE A 25 4.18 5.74 9.03
N CYS A 26 2.95 6.29 9.05
CA CYS A 26 2.61 7.48 9.80
C CYS A 26 1.13 7.48 10.22
N ALA A 27 0.76 8.40 11.11
CA ALA A 27 -0.61 8.49 11.64
C ALA A 27 -1.61 9.24 10.72
N CYS A 28 -1.21 9.66 9.52
CA CYS A 28 -2.14 10.30 8.58
C CYS A 28 -3.29 9.35 8.19
N GLU A 29 -4.47 9.90 7.97
CA GLU A 29 -5.67 9.16 7.55
C GLU A 29 -5.45 8.44 6.20
N ASN A 30 -5.84 7.16 6.13
CA ASN A 30 -5.90 6.37 4.90
C ASN A 30 -7.36 6.31 4.43
N ARG A 31 -7.79 7.33 3.68
CA ARG A 31 -9.16 7.43 3.16
C ARG A 31 -9.15 8.03 1.77
N TYR A 32 -10.00 7.48 0.90
CA TYR A 32 -10.20 7.97 -0.46
C TYR A 32 -10.80 9.39 -0.47
N GLY A 33 -10.53 10.13 -1.55
CA GLY A 33 -10.97 11.52 -1.74
C GLY A 33 -10.31 12.52 -0.80
N GLY A 34 -10.92 13.69 -0.65
CA GLY A 34 -10.42 14.80 0.18
C GLY A 34 -9.69 15.88 -0.63
N MET A 35 -9.34 16.98 0.05
CA MET A 35 -8.59 18.08 -0.56
C MET A 35 -7.10 17.70 -0.72
N PRO A 36 -6.44 18.17 -1.80
CA PRO A 36 -5.02 17.94 -2.00
C PRO A 36 -4.19 18.34 -0.78
N ASN A 37 -3.23 17.50 -0.41
CA ASN A 37 -2.25 17.77 0.65
C ASN A 37 -2.82 18.09 2.04
N THR A 38 -4.03 17.63 2.36
CA THR A 38 -4.62 17.81 3.71
C THR A 38 -4.40 16.61 4.64
N ARG A 39 -4.14 15.42 4.09
CA ARG A 39 -3.85 14.18 4.82
C ARG A 39 -2.38 13.80 4.72
N VAL A 40 -1.50 14.75 5.00
CA VAL A 40 -0.04 14.62 4.86
C VAL A 40 0.68 15.02 6.14
N CYS A 41 1.93 14.59 6.26
CA CYS A 41 2.83 14.93 7.36
C CYS A 41 4.28 14.79 6.87
N PRO A 42 5.28 15.24 7.65
CA PRO A 42 6.69 15.15 7.25
C PRO A 42 7.13 13.75 6.81
N VAL A 43 6.62 12.68 7.46
CA VAL A 43 6.96 11.29 7.11
C VAL A 43 6.49 10.92 5.71
N CYS A 44 5.21 11.13 5.39
CA CYS A 44 4.67 10.73 4.09
C CYS A 44 4.97 11.73 2.96
N LEU A 45 5.55 12.89 3.30
CA LEU A 45 6.14 13.83 2.35
C LEU A 45 7.64 13.60 2.15
N GLY A 46 8.27 12.71 2.92
CA GLY A 46 9.71 12.46 2.84
C GLY A 46 10.56 13.66 3.25
N LEU A 47 10.10 14.49 4.19
CA LEU A 47 10.85 15.66 4.65
C LEU A 47 12.07 15.24 5.50
N PRO A 48 13.17 16.02 5.47
CA PRO A 48 14.36 15.74 6.26
C PRO A 48 14.06 15.60 7.76
N GLY A 49 14.63 14.58 8.40
CA GLY A 49 14.46 14.31 9.82
C GLY A 49 13.15 13.59 10.21
N ALA A 50 12.27 13.30 9.26
CA ALA A 50 11.05 12.54 9.54
C ALA A 50 11.35 11.04 9.69
N MET A 51 10.90 10.43 10.78
CA MET A 51 11.12 9.01 11.08
C MET A 51 9.83 8.18 10.88
N PRO A 52 9.89 7.05 10.15
CA PRO A 52 8.71 6.19 9.96
C PRO A 52 8.40 5.37 11.22
N ARG A 53 7.10 5.10 11.44
CA ARG A 53 6.64 4.13 12.44
C ARG A 53 5.58 3.23 11.82
N ILE A 54 5.79 1.91 11.88
CA ILE A 54 4.86 0.96 11.30
C ILE A 54 3.50 0.96 12.03
N SER A 55 2.42 0.95 11.25
CA SER A 55 1.05 0.84 11.75
C SER A 55 0.75 -0.59 12.17
N LYS A 56 0.24 -0.75 13.41
CA LYS A 56 -0.20 -2.05 13.92
C LYS A 56 -1.26 -2.69 13.01
N GLY A 57 -2.26 -1.91 12.57
CA GLY A 57 -3.29 -2.39 11.66
C GLY A 57 -2.77 -2.77 10.27
N TYR A 58 -1.69 -2.14 9.82
CA TYR A 58 -1.03 -2.53 8.56
C TYR A 58 -0.37 -3.90 8.68
N VAL A 59 0.32 -4.16 9.80
CA VAL A 59 0.92 -5.47 10.08
C VAL A 59 -0.15 -6.54 10.25
N GLU A 60 -1.20 -6.27 11.04
CA GLU A 60 -2.28 -7.23 11.29
C GLU A 60 -3.02 -7.62 10.01
N LEU A 61 -3.42 -6.65 9.18
CA LEU A 61 -4.11 -6.95 7.92
C LEU A 61 -3.16 -7.57 6.87
N GLY A 62 -1.91 -7.11 6.81
CA GLY A 62 -0.92 -7.63 5.86
C GLY A 62 -0.41 -9.04 6.21
N ALA A 63 -0.47 -9.45 7.47
CA ALA A 63 -0.04 -10.78 7.89
C ALA A 63 -1.12 -11.86 7.69
N VAL A 64 -2.39 -11.48 7.53
CA VAL A 64 -3.52 -12.42 7.33
C VAL A 64 -3.98 -12.51 5.88
N ALA A 65 -3.52 -11.62 5.01
CA ALA A 65 -3.85 -11.58 3.59
C ALA A 65 -2.96 -12.54 2.79
#